data_AF-A0AA88R1F7-F1
#
_entry.id   AF-A0AA88R1F7-F1
#
_cell.length_a   1.000
_cell.length_b   1.000
_cell.length_c   1.000
_cell.angle_alpha   90.00
_cell.angle_beta   90.00
_cell.angle_gamma   90.00
#
_symmetry.space_group_name_H-M   'P 1'
#
loop_
_entity.id
_entity.type
_entity.pdbx_description
1 polymer ?
#
loop_
_entity_poly.entity_id
_entity_poly.type
_entity_poly.pdbx_seq_one_letter_code
_entity_poly.pdbx_strand_id
1 'polypeptide(L)'
;MRKGFADELKNAKRLGTFKKYMVGRSSEATFADAFDKQEAVLRCLGVFDPSGENLLTSQKKEAAKKCNCTIADVESVLAKFTWAKEAQKKIEKLKEEGKPLPTSMAEVQKLMGSTPMDVARSNLAKSGQISRNALCPCGSKKRYK
;
A
#
# COMPACT_ATOMS: atom_id res chain seq x y z
N MET A 1 -3.47 -10.28 22.56
CA MET A 1 -2.41 -9.40 22.02
C MET A 1 -2.81 -8.96 20.62
N ARG A 2 -3.09 -7.66 20.39
CA ARG A 2 -3.28 -7.13 19.02
C ARG A 2 -1.90 -7.13 18.36
N LYS A 3 -1.66 -8.05 17.42
CA LYS A 3 -0.46 -8.00 16.57
C LYS A 3 -0.56 -6.69 15.77
N GLY A 4 0.40 -5.79 15.95
CA GLY A 4 0.45 -4.57 15.17
C GLY A 4 0.78 -4.94 13.72
N PHE A 5 0.23 -4.20 12.76
CA PHE A 5 0.49 -4.50 11.35
C PHE A 5 1.99 -4.42 10.97
N ALA A 6 2.78 -3.63 11.70
CA ALA A 6 4.25 -3.64 11.60
C ALA A 6 4.87 -5.01 11.96
N ASP A 7 4.28 -5.75 12.89
CA ASP A 7 4.71 -7.11 13.25
C ASP A 7 4.28 -8.13 12.20
N GLU A 8 3.11 -7.94 11.58
CA GLU A 8 2.69 -8.73 10.42
C GLU A 8 3.59 -8.46 9.22
N LEU A 9 3.99 -7.22 8.97
CA LEU A 9 4.98 -6.87 7.94
C LEU A 9 6.35 -7.46 8.20
N LYS A 10 6.82 -7.44 9.45
CA LYS A 10 8.09 -8.06 9.84
C LYS A 10 8.03 -9.58 9.65
N ASN A 11 6.87 -10.20 9.89
CA ASN A 11 6.62 -11.61 9.57
C ASN A 11 6.41 -11.85 8.07
N ALA A 12 5.89 -10.87 7.32
CA ALA A 12 5.69 -10.93 5.88
C ALA A 12 7.01 -10.74 5.09
N LYS A 13 7.95 -9.96 5.66
CA LYS A 13 9.37 -9.86 5.26
C LYS A 13 10.05 -11.22 5.35
N ARG A 14 9.63 -12.05 6.31
CA ARG A 14 10.00 -13.48 6.41
C ARG A 14 9.26 -14.39 5.41
N LEU A 15 8.00 -14.09 5.07
CA LEU A 15 7.17 -14.95 4.22
C LEU A 15 7.37 -14.81 2.70
N GLY A 16 8.16 -13.85 2.20
CA GLY A 16 8.57 -13.76 0.79
C GLY A 16 7.46 -13.41 -0.21
N THR A 17 6.20 -13.75 0.05
CA THR A 17 5.05 -13.47 -0.84
C THR A 17 4.71 -11.98 -0.83
N PHE A 18 4.78 -11.31 0.33
CA PHE A 18 4.67 -9.85 0.45
C PHE A 18 5.84 -9.09 -0.17
N LYS A 19 7.03 -9.71 -0.20
CA LYS A 19 8.21 -9.19 -0.92
C LYS A 19 7.95 -9.08 -2.43
N LYS A 20 7.01 -9.85 -2.99
CA LYS A 20 6.62 -9.73 -4.41
C LYS A 20 5.57 -8.63 -4.66
N TYR A 21 4.74 -8.28 -3.67
CA TYR A 21 3.66 -7.28 -3.81
C TYR A 21 4.14 -5.83 -3.60
N MET A 22 5.10 -5.60 -2.71
CA MET A 22 5.52 -4.23 -2.35
C MET A 22 6.56 -3.61 -3.29
N VAL A 23 7.22 -4.43 -4.10
CA VAL A 23 8.41 -4.03 -4.85
C VAL A 23 8.35 -4.61 -6.24
N GLY A 24 8.31 -3.71 -7.21
CA GLY A 24 8.53 -4.07 -8.61
C GLY A 24 9.96 -4.56 -8.84
N ARG A 25 10.36 -4.64 -10.12
CA ARG A 25 11.67 -5.10 -10.60
C ARG A 25 12.84 -4.18 -10.18
N SER A 26 13.24 -4.16 -8.91
CA SER A 26 14.45 -3.46 -8.44
C SER A 26 15.54 -4.43 -7.97
N SER A 27 16.65 -3.96 -7.38
CA SER A 27 17.89 -4.71 -7.06
C SER A 27 18.13 -4.91 -5.54
N GLU A 28 18.59 -6.10 -5.08
CA GLU A 28 18.42 -6.64 -3.69
C GLU A 28 18.78 -5.64 -2.56
N ALA A 29 19.86 -4.88 -2.75
CA ALA A 29 20.35 -3.88 -1.81
C ALA A 29 19.45 -2.64 -1.69
N THR A 30 18.87 -2.15 -2.78
CA THR A 30 17.94 -1.02 -2.78
C THR A 30 16.58 -1.41 -2.20
N PHE A 31 16.26 -2.71 -2.12
CA PHE A 31 15.01 -3.17 -1.51
C PHE A 31 15.04 -3.07 0.01
N ALA A 32 16.14 -3.46 0.68
CA ALA A 32 16.19 -3.44 2.14
C ALA A 32 15.94 -2.02 2.67
N ASP A 33 16.63 -1.03 2.09
CA ASP A 33 16.48 0.37 2.49
C ASP A 33 15.08 0.94 2.15
N ALA A 34 14.52 0.57 0.98
CA ALA A 34 13.15 0.97 0.62
C ALA A 34 12.08 0.31 1.50
N PHE A 35 12.29 -0.93 1.92
CA PHE A 35 11.41 -1.65 2.84
C PHE A 35 11.49 -1.09 4.25
N ASP A 36 12.68 -0.77 4.74
CA ASP A 36 12.85 -0.23 6.08
C ASP A 36 12.20 1.16 6.18
N LYS A 37 12.27 1.98 5.12
CA LYS A 37 11.50 3.22 5.00
C LYS A 37 10.00 2.98 4.98
N GLN A 38 9.50 2.00 4.23
CA GLN A 38 8.08 1.64 4.20
C GLN A 38 7.58 1.12 5.56
N GLU A 39 8.38 0.30 6.24
CA GLU A 39 8.10 -0.22 7.58
C GLU A 39 8.05 0.92 8.61
N ALA A 40 9.01 1.87 8.55
CA ALA A 40 9.02 3.03 9.42
C ALA A 40 7.75 3.88 9.27
N VAL A 41 7.33 4.15 8.03
CA VAL A 41 6.08 4.87 7.74
C VAL A 41 4.88 4.12 8.31
N LEU A 42 4.76 2.82 8.05
CA LEU A 42 3.63 2.02 8.54
C LEU A 42 3.63 1.86 10.05
N ARG A 43 4.80 1.81 10.68
CA ARG A 43 4.93 1.83 12.14
C ARG A 43 4.47 3.16 12.71
N CYS A 44 4.89 4.28 12.13
CA CYS A 44 4.43 5.61 12.55
C CYS A 44 2.91 5.77 12.41
N LEU A 45 2.33 5.25 11.33
CA LEU A 45 0.89 5.33 11.09
C LEU A 45 0.09 4.33 11.93
N GLY A 46 0.66 3.16 12.20
CA GLY A 46 0.03 2.11 13.01
C GLY A 46 -0.20 2.50 14.47
N VAL A 47 0.51 3.52 14.97
CA VAL A 47 0.23 4.15 16.28
C VAL A 47 -1.13 4.86 16.28
N PHE A 48 -1.54 5.42 15.14
CA PHE A 48 -2.82 6.10 14.98
C PHE A 48 -3.93 5.12 14.58
N ASP A 49 -3.69 4.34 13.54
CA ASP A 49 -4.62 3.32 13.07
C ASP A 49 -3.86 2.10 12.53
N PRO A 50 -3.89 0.96 13.24
CA PRO A 50 -3.22 -0.25 12.79
C PRO A 50 -3.87 -0.87 11.54
N SER A 51 -5.10 -0.46 11.18
CA SER A 51 -5.79 -0.96 9.99
C SER A 51 -5.36 -0.26 8.69
N GLY A 52 -4.86 0.97 8.79
CA GLY A 52 -4.46 1.82 7.66
C GLY A 52 -5.62 2.44 6.88
N GLU A 53 -6.87 2.21 7.30
CA GLU A 53 -8.08 2.58 6.56
C GLU A 53 -8.64 3.94 7.01
N ASN A 54 -8.42 4.32 8.27
CA ASN A 54 -9.00 5.51 8.92
C ASN A 54 -7.92 6.52 9.36
N LEU A 55 -6.97 6.80 8.47
CA LEU A 55 -5.89 7.76 8.73
C LEU A 55 -6.23 9.15 8.22
N LEU A 56 -6.17 10.15 9.10
CA LEU A 56 -6.37 11.55 8.76
C LEU A 56 -5.17 12.10 7.98
N THR A 57 -5.43 13.06 7.08
CA THR A 57 -4.37 13.73 6.31
C THR A 57 -3.29 14.31 7.22
N SER A 58 -3.66 14.91 8.35
CA SER A 58 -2.71 15.47 9.34
C SER A 58 -1.74 14.41 9.88
N GLN A 59 -2.23 13.20 10.15
CA GLN A 59 -1.41 12.07 10.62
C GLN A 59 -0.46 11.59 9.52
N LYS A 60 -0.92 11.55 8.26
CA LYS A 60 -0.08 11.24 7.10
C LYS A 60 1.03 12.28 6.90
N LYS A 61 0.73 13.58 7.08
CA LYS A 61 1.75 14.64 7.04
C LYS A 61 2.77 14.50 8.17
N GLU A 62 2.34 14.11 9.36
CA GLU A 62 3.22 13.90 10.50
C GLU A 62 4.15 12.70 10.28
N ALA A 63 3.62 11.58 9.76
CA ALA A 63 4.42 10.42 9.39
C ALA A 63 5.44 10.76 8.29
N ALA A 64 5.05 11.55 7.29
CA ALA A 64 5.93 12.02 6.23
C ALA A 64 7.13 12.80 6.80
N LYS A 65 6.87 13.75 7.72
CA LYS A 65 7.91 14.50 8.42
C LYS A 65 8.82 13.61 9.27
N LYS A 66 8.23 12.70 10.07
CA LYS A 66 9.00 11.79 10.95
C LYS A 66 9.89 10.82 10.17
N CYS A 67 9.44 10.39 9.00
CA CYS A 67 10.15 9.43 8.16
C CYS A 67 11.01 10.09 7.06
N ASN A 68 11.16 11.42 7.08
CA ASN A 68 11.88 12.18 6.05
C ASN A 68 11.46 11.81 4.61
N CYS A 69 10.15 11.68 4.37
CA CYS A 69 9.58 11.31 3.07
C CYS A 69 8.44 12.25 2.68
N THR A 70 7.94 12.13 1.45
CA THR A 70 6.81 12.94 0.97
C THR A 70 5.47 12.30 1.37
N ILE A 71 4.39 13.10 1.37
CA ILE A 71 3.04 12.54 1.56
C ILE A 71 2.68 11.57 0.43
N ALA A 72 3.20 11.78 -0.77
CA ALA A 72 3.02 10.85 -1.88
C ALA A 72 3.68 9.49 -1.59
N ASP A 73 4.86 9.48 -0.95
CA ASP A 73 5.48 8.24 -0.49
C ASP A 73 4.61 7.56 0.57
N VAL A 74 4.13 8.32 1.56
CA VAL A 74 3.22 7.80 2.59
C VAL A 74 1.94 7.18 1.98
N GLU A 75 1.30 7.86 1.03
CA GLU A 75 0.12 7.33 0.34
C GLU A 75 0.45 6.10 -0.52
N SER A 76 1.63 6.05 -1.15
CA SER A 76 2.10 4.89 -1.88
C SER A 76 2.31 3.68 -0.95
N VAL A 77 2.91 3.91 0.22
CA VAL A 77 3.10 2.87 1.24
C VAL A 77 1.76 2.36 1.75
N LEU A 78 0.84 3.27 2.09
CA LEU A 78 -0.51 2.91 2.55
C LEU A 78 -1.28 2.13 1.51
N ALA A 79 -1.23 2.55 0.25
CA ALA A 79 -1.93 1.87 -0.83
C ALA A 79 -1.40 0.45 -1.08
N LYS A 80 -0.08 0.26 -1.03
CA LYS A 80 0.53 -1.07 -1.09
C LYS A 80 0.09 -1.94 0.07
N PHE A 81 0.04 -1.36 1.26
CA PHE A 81 -0.44 -2.05 2.45
C PHE A 81 -1.90 -2.47 2.32
N THR A 82 -2.83 -1.53 2.12
CA THR A 82 -4.26 -1.84 2.09
C THR A 82 -4.61 -2.81 0.96
N TRP A 83 -4.03 -2.61 -0.22
CA TRP A 83 -4.20 -3.52 -1.35
C TRP A 83 -3.71 -4.94 -1.02
N ALA A 84 -2.54 -5.08 -0.40
CA ALA A 84 -2.00 -6.39 -0.07
C ALA A 84 -2.82 -7.11 1.02
N LYS A 85 -3.36 -6.37 1.99
CA LYS A 85 -4.28 -6.88 3.01
C LYS A 85 -5.59 -7.38 2.40
N GLU A 86 -6.19 -6.60 1.48
CA GLU A 86 -7.39 -7.02 0.76
C GLU A 86 -7.12 -8.22 -0.16
N ALA A 87 -5.98 -8.23 -0.85
CA ALA A 87 -5.56 -9.34 -1.69
C ALA A 87 -5.39 -10.63 -0.87
N GLN A 88 -4.72 -10.56 0.28
CA GLN A 88 -4.58 -11.70 1.19
C GLN A 88 -5.95 -12.19 1.66
N LYS A 89 -6.85 -11.28 2.08
CA LYS A 89 -8.21 -11.65 2.50
C LYS A 89 -8.99 -12.35 1.40
N LYS A 90 -8.85 -11.93 0.13
CA LYS A 90 -9.47 -12.63 -1.01
C LYS A 90 -8.85 -14.00 -1.25
N ILE A 91 -7.52 -14.12 -1.14
CA ILE A 91 -6.81 -15.39 -1.29
C ILE A 91 -7.21 -16.38 -0.19
N GLU A 92 -7.34 -15.93 1.05
CA GLU A 92 -7.82 -16.76 2.18
C GLU A 92 -9.26 -17.24 1.94
N LYS A 93 -10.16 -16.37 1.46
CA LYS A 93 -11.51 -16.78 1.06
C LYS A 93 -11.51 -17.82 -0.07
N LEU A 94 -10.67 -17.64 -1.10
CA LEU A 94 -10.52 -18.64 -2.16
C LEU A 94 -10.03 -19.99 -1.61
N LYS A 95 -9.14 -19.96 -0.62
CA LYS A 95 -8.64 -21.16 0.05
C LYS A 95 -9.75 -21.88 0.82
N GLU A 96 -10.58 -21.13 1.55
CA GLU A 96 -11.74 -21.66 2.27
C GLU A 96 -12.79 -22.24 1.31
N GLU A 97 -13.01 -21.60 0.17
CA GLU A 97 -13.93 -22.05 -0.88
C GLU A 97 -13.36 -23.21 -1.73
N GLY A 98 -12.12 -23.66 -1.47
CA GLY A 98 -11.46 -24.72 -2.23
C GLY A 98 -11.09 -24.35 -3.68
N LYS A 99 -11.08 -23.05 -4.00
CA LYS A 99 -10.75 -22.53 -5.34
C LYS A 99 -9.24 -22.46 -5.54
N PRO A 100 -8.76 -22.56 -6.81
CA PRO A 100 -7.34 -22.47 -7.10
C PRO A 100 -6.77 -21.13 -6.61
N LEU A 101 -5.69 -21.22 -5.82
CA LEU A 101 -5.01 -20.05 -5.30
C LEU A 101 -4.18 -19.41 -6.41
N PRO A 102 -4.19 -18.07 -6.52
CA PRO A 102 -3.34 -17.39 -7.48
C PRO A 102 -1.88 -17.65 -7.15
N THR A 103 -1.12 -18.07 -8.16
CA THR A 103 0.31 -18.42 -8.04
C THR A 103 1.22 -17.27 -8.49
N SER A 104 0.65 -16.31 -9.22
CA SER A 104 1.38 -15.17 -9.78
C SER A 104 0.76 -13.82 -9.42
N MET A 105 1.59 -12.77 -9.44
CA MET A 105 1.14 -11.39 -9.25
C MET A 105 0.04 -10.98 -10.23
N ALA A 106 0.15 -11.42 -11.49
CA ALA A 106 -0.80 -11.07 -12.54
C ALA A 106 -2.19 -11.63 -12.24
N GLU A 107 -2.26 -12.85 -11.70
CA GLU A 107 -3.52 -13.46 -11.26
C GLU A 107 -4.10 -12.74 -10.05
N VAL A 108 -3.25 -12.31 -9.10
CA VAL A 108 -3.72 -11.52 -7.95
C VAL A 108 -4.23 -10.15 -8.39
N GLN A 109 -3.56 -9.48 -9.33
CA GLN A 109 -4.05 -8.21 -9.90
C GLN A 109 -5.38 -8.40 -10.63
N LYS A 110 -5.54 -9.50 -11.37
CA LYS A 110 -6.81 -9.85 -12.03
C LYS A 110 -7.93 -10.13 -11.02
N LEU A 111 -7.62 -10.83 -9.92
CA LEU A 111 -8.55 -11.07 -8.81
C LEU A 111 -8.93 -9.78 -8.07
N MET A 112 -7.99 -8.85 -7.95
CA MET A 112 -8.20 -7.57 -7.29
C MET A 112 -8.88 -6.53 -8.18
N GLY A 113 -8.78 -6.65 -9.51
CA GLY A 113 -9.29 -5.67 -10.46
C GLY A 113 -8.59 -4.31 -10.41
N SER A 114 -7.46 -4.23 -9.70
CA SER A 114 -6.70 -2.99 -9.47
C SER A 114 -5.25 -3.29 -9.13
N THR A 115 -4.38 -2.30 -9.25
CA THR A 115 -3.00 -2.36 -8.76
C THR A 115 -2.79 -1.47 -7.54
N PRO A 116 -1.77 -1.74 -6.69
CA PRO A 116 -1.39 -0.85 -5.60
C PRO A 116 -1.17 0.61 -6.02
N MET A 117 -0.68 0.84 -7.24
CA MET A 117 -0.45 2.19 -7.77
C MET A 117 -1.73 2.91 -8.14
N ASP A 118 -2.78 2.19 -8.54
CA ASP A 118 -4.09 2.78 -8.83
C ASP A 118 -4.80 3.20 -7.53
N VAL A 119 -4.61 2.42 -6.47
CA VAL A 119 -5.05 2.77 -5.12
C VAL A 119 -4.29 4.00 -4.60
N ALA A 120 -2.96 4.04 -4.77
CA ALA A 120 -2.12 5.18 -4.36
C ALA A 120 -2.55 6.48 -5.05
N ARG A 121 -2.77 6.43 -6.37
CA ARG A 121 -3.26 7.57 -7.15
C ARG A 121 -4.64 8.03 -6.69
N SER A 122 -5.55 7.09 -6.41
CA SER A 122 -6.89 7.42 -5.89
C SER A 122 -6.84 8.06 -4.50
N ASN A 123 -5.99 7.56 -3.62
CA ASN A 123 -5.82 8.12 -2.27
C ASN A 123 -5.20 9.52 -2.32
N LEU A 124 -4.18 9.73 -3.14
CA LEU A 124 -3.58 11.04 -3.34
C LEU A 124 -4.60 12.04 -3.91
N ALA A 125 -5.47 11.61 -4.82
CA ALA A 125 -6.59 12.43 -5.31
C ALA A 125 -7.55 12.85 -4.21
N LYS A 126 -7.94 11.91 -3.34
CA LYS A 126 -8.84 12.17 -2.20
C LYS A 126 -8.19 13.06 -1.12
N SER A 127 -6.87 13.02 -0.98
CA SER A 127 -6.14 13.83 0.00
C SER A 127 -6.13 15.34 -0.30
N GLY A 128 -6.67 15.75 -1.46
CA GLY A 128 -6.70 17.16 -1.88
C GLY A 128 -5.33 17.74 -2.27
N GLN A 129 -4.29 16.90 -2.37
CA GLN A 129 -2.97 17.30 -2.83
C GLN A 129 -2.82 17.30 -4.36
N ILE A 130 -3.83 16.81 -5.08
CA ILE A 130 -3.92 16.98 -6.53
C ILE A 130 -4.36 18.43 -6.78
N SER A 131 -3.43 19.20 -7.35
CA SER A 131 -3.70 20.54 -7.88
C SER A 131 -4.99 20.54 -8.71
N ARG A 132 -5.83 21.58 -8.61
CA ARG A 132 -7.00 21.77 -9.49
C ARG A 132 -6.64 21.68 -10.99
N ASN A 133 -5.37 21.91 -11.33
CA ASN A 133 -4.86 21.83 -12.71
C ASN A 133 -4.30 20.45 -13.09
N ALA A 134 -4.21 19.49 -12.16
CA ALA A 134 -3.68 18.17 -12.44
C ALA A 134 -4.69 17.31 -13.23
N LEU A 135 -4.16 16.51 -14.14
CA LEU A 135 -4.94 15.64 -15.03
C LEU A 135 -5.63 14.54 -14.21
N CYS A 136 -6.86 14.19 -14.59
CA CYS A 136 -7.61 13.10 -13.97
C CYS A 136 -6.75 11.81 -13.95
N PRO A 137 -6.57 11.17 -12.79
CA PRO A 137 -5.84 9.91 -12.66
C PRO A 137 -6.52 8.76 -13.42
N CYS A 138 -7.76 8.96 -13.88
CA CYS A 138 -8.53 8.05 -14.72
C CYS A 138 -8.04 7.96 -16.19
N GLY A 139 -6.96 8.66 -16.56
CA GLY A 139 -6.42 8.64 -17.93
C GLY A 139 -7.21 9.45 -18.95
N SER A 140 -8.34 10.05 -18.56
CA SER A 140 -9.22 10.83 -19.44
C SER A 140 -8.64 12.18 -19.90
N LYS A 141 -7.47 12.57 -19.39
CA LYS A 141 -6.83 13.90 -19.58
C LYS A 141 -7.73 15.11 -19.22
N LYS A 142 -8.90 14.88 -18.60
CA LYS A 142 -9.77 15.96 -18.14
C LYS A 142 -9.20 16.55 -16.86
N ARG A 143 -9.21 17.88 -16.74
CA ARG A 143 -8.87 18.58 -15.49
C ARG A 143 -10.07 18.49 -14.55
N TYR A 144 -9.81 18.40 -13.24
CA TYR A 144 -10.87 18.51 -12.23
C TYR A 144 -11.43 19.94 -12.29
N LYS A 145 -12.67 20.11 -12.75
CA LYS A 145 -13.36 21.40 -12.84
C LYS A 145 -13.98 21.74 -11.50
#